data_AF-A0A2C2UX92-F1
#
_entry.id   AF-A0A2C2UX92-F1
#
_cell.length_a   1.000
_cell.length_b   1.000
_cell.length_c   1.000
_cell.angle_alpha   90.00
_cell.angle_beta   90.00
_cell.angle_gamma   90.00
#
_symmetry.space_group_name_H-M   'P 1'
#
loop_
_entity.id
_entity.type
_entity.pdbx_description
1 polymer ?
#
loop_
_entity_poly.entity_id
_entity_poly.type
_entity_poly.pdbx_seq_one_letter_code
_entity_poly.pdbx_strand_id
1 'polypeptide(L)'
;MNVNEFGFLWYLQSSSNMVNIILKNLIDTAEDKDLRSVLDEINSLSTFQEKEATKILNDSGYNETPFFSEVDLYNSSVKLFTDQLIIEILKHITGNGMRVLASQYSELADMNVKKFFSEVLTKLIQIDKSLLGLLKEKNLLQNSPFLYMKAHERESKLFKVVSTQLRPLNAVELGHMYSPLQCNNVGVALCAAFADVVKDEESKQLFNDGKKLAFHQAATLSDIFRENGVSTTTGLESFVHRVHESPFSDKLMTNLIMFLNPIGIINLQNAAVSSYKKNHVKILSELMEQVQSFSEKGFKLLVKKGWFNEPPLTSRSIK
;
A
#
# COMPACT_ATOMS: atom_id res chain seq x y z
N MET A 1 8.39 -5.50 27.05
CA MET A 1 7.62 -5.47 25.80
C MET A 1 7.47 -6.88 25.26
N ASN A 2 6.28 -7.29 24.82
CA ASN A 2 6.10 -8.61 24.19
C ASN A 2 6.46 -8.57 22.69
N VAL A 3 6.41 -9.72 22.02
CA VAL A 3 6.78 -9.86 20.60
C VAL A 3 5.91 -9.02 19.66
N ASN A 4 4.61 -8.89 19.94
CA ASN A 4 3.69 -8.12 19.10
C ASN A 4 4.01 -6.63 19.21
N GLU A 5 4.10 -6.10 20.44
CA GLU A 5 4.42 -4.70 20.67
C GLU A 5 5.78 -4.33 20.05
N PHE A 6 6.80 -5.16 20.28
CA PHE A 6 8.14 -4.91 19.76
C PHE A 6 8.18 -4.94 18.24
N GLY A 7 7.61 -5.97 17.61
CA GLY A 7 7.56 -6.08 16.16
C GLY A 7 6.75 -4.96 15.51
N PHE A 8 5.59 -4.61 16.07
CA PHE A 8 4.73 -3.57 15.50
C PHE A 8 5.30 -2.17 15.70
N LEU A 9 5.92 -1.88 16.85
CA LEU A 9 6.62 -0.61 17.06
C LEU A 9 7.81 -0.46 16.13
N TRP A 10 8.63 -1.51 15.97
CA TRP A 10 9.74 -1.51 15.03
C TRP A 10 9.26 -1.27 13.60
N TYR A 11 8.20 -1.98 13.18
CA TYR A 11 7.64 -1.83 11.84
C TYR A 11 7.06 -0.43 11.62
N LEU A 12 6.34 0.12 12.61
CA LEU A 12 5.78 1.46 12.55
C LEU A 12 6.88 2.53 12.48
N GLN A 13 7.93 2.41 13.31
CA GLN A 13 9.09 3.28 13.27
C GLN A 13 9.77 3.23 11.89
N SER A 14 10.12 2.03 11.42
CA SER A 14 10.83 1.82 10.16
C SER A 14 10.05 2.37 8.97
N SER A 15 8.75 2.10 8.91
CA SER A 15 7.91 2.57 7.81
C SER A 15 7.71 4.08 7.85
N SER A 16 7.55 4.67 9.04
CA SER A 16 7.43 6.11 9.22
C SER A 16 8.72 6.85 8.83
N ASN A 17 9.89 6.30 9.18
CA ASN A 17 11.19 6.81 8.75
C ASN A 17 11.29 6.87 7.21
N MET A 18 10.92 5.79 6.52
CA MET A 18 10.89 5.73 5.06
C MET A 18 9.91 6.77 4.46
N VAL A 19 8.70 6.85 5.00
CA VAL A 19 7.65 7.77 4.55
C VAL A 19 8.07 9.23 4.76
N ASN A 20 8.73 9.57 5.88
CA ASN A 20 9.20 10.92 6.15
C ASN A 20 10.19 11.44 5.11
N ILE A 21 11.06 10.57 4.56
CA ILE A 21 11.95 10.96 3.46
C ILE A 21 11.18 11.23 2.16
N ILE A 22 10.20 10.37 1.83
CA ILE A 22 9.39 10.51 0.62
C ILE A 22 8.50 11.76 0.69
N LEU A 23 7.90 12.05 1.85
CA LEU A 23 7.00 13.18 2.04
C LEU A 23 7.66 14.52 1.75
N LYS A 24 8.97 14.67 2.01
CA LYS A 24 9.71 15.90 1.68
C LYS A 24 9.63 16.24 0.20
N ASN A 25 9.83 15.24 -0.66
CA ASN A 25 9.69 15.43 -2.10
C ASN A 25 8.23 15.70 -2.50
N LEU A 26 7.26 14.99 -1.92
CA LEU A 26 5.84 15.21 -2.25
C LEU A 26 5.37 16.61 -1.84
N ILE A 27 5.81 17.12 -0.69
CA ILE A 27 5.51 18.48 -0.19
C ILE A 27 6.14 19.54 -1.10
N ASP A 28 7.40 19.36 -1.50
CA ASP A 28 8.13 20.34 -2.32
C ASP A 28 7.62 20.39 -3.77
N THR A 29 6.96 19.32 -4.24
CA THR A 29 6.47 19.19 -5.63
C THR A 29 4.96 19.37 -5.79
N ALA A 30 4.21 19.39 -4.68
CA ALA A 30 2.79 19.70 -4.68
C ALA A 30 2.53 21.18 -5.00
N GLU A 31 1.72 21.42 -6.04
CA GLU A 31 1.35 22.76 -6.49
C GLU A 31 -0.01 23.19 -5.91
N ASP A 32 -0.90 22.22 -5.72
CA ASP A 32 -2.22 22.39 -5.16
C ASP A 32 -2.15 22.63 -3.64
N LYS A 33 -2.71 23.77 -3.21
CA LYS A 33 -2.64 24.20 -1.81
C LYS A 33 -3.40 23.26 -0.87
N ASP A 34 -4.51 22.69 -1.33
CA ASP A 34 -5.33 21.80 -0.50
C ASP A 34 -4.64 20.45 -0.34
N LEU A 35 -4.00 19.93 -1.40
CA LEU A 35 -3.10 18.77 -1.31
C LEU A 35 -1.95 19.04 -0.34
N ARG A 36 -1.31 20.20 -0.43
CA ARG A 36 -0.19 20.56 0.46
C ARG A 36 -0.60 20.58 1.93
N SER A 37 -1.80 21.10 2.25
CA SER A 37 -2.35 21.05 3.60
C SER A 37 -2.49 19.60 4.11
N VAL A 38 -2.98 18.69 3.27
CA VAL A 38 -3.11 17.27 3.64
C VAL A 38 -1.74 16.59 3.77
N LEU A 39 -0.78 16.93 2.92
CA LEU A 39 0.60 16.45 3.05
C LEU A 39 1.26 16.91 4.37
N ASP A 40 1.00 18.14 4.81
CA ASP A 40 1.48 18.66 6.09
C ASP A 40 0.86 17.91 7.29
N GLU A 41 -0.44 17.54 7.20
CA GLU A 41 -1.11 16.68 8.19
C GLU A 41 -0.46 15.28 8.24
N ILE A 42 -0.20 14.68 7.07
CA ILE A 42 0.45 13.36 6.97
C ILE A 42 1.88 13.42 7.52
N ASN A 43 2.64 14.46 7.18
CA ASN A 43 4.01 14.66 7.68
C ASN A 43 4.04 14.82 9.20
N SER A 44 3.09 15.57 9.76
CA SER A 44 2.93 15.70 11.21
C SER A 44 2.62 14.36 11.87
N LEU A 45 1.74 13.54 11.27
CA LEU A 45 1.43 12.20 11.78
C LEU A 45 2.64 11.25 11.67
N SER A 46 3.30 11.20 10.53
CA SER A 46 4.43 10.29 10.28
C SER A 46 5.66 10.64 11.13
N THR A 47 5.92 11.93 11.35
CA THR A 47 6.94 12.39 12.31
C THR A 47 6.59 11.99 13.74
N PHE A 48 5.33 12.12 14.14
CA PHE A 48 4.86 11.67 15.46
C PHE A 48 4.98 10.15 15.63
N GLN A 49 4.60 9.37 14.62
CA GLN A 49 4.72 7.91 14.61
C GLN A 49 6.17 7.48 14.81
N GLU A 50 7.11 8.00 14.01
CA GLU A 50 8.53 7.67 14.11
C GLU A 50 9.07 8.02 15.51
N LYS A 51 8.84 9.25 15.96
CA LYS A 51 9.40 9.75 17.23
C LYS A 51 8.91 8.97 18.45
N GLU A 52 7.61 8.75 18.57
CA GLU A 52 7.06 8.04 19.72
C GLU A 52 7.39 6.54 19.68
N ALA A 53 7.39 5.91 18.50
CA ALA A 53 7.81 4.53 18.38
C ALA A 53 9.29 4.35 18.75
N THR A 54 10.18 5.23 18.25
CA THR A 54 11.60 5.26 18.65
C THR A 54 11.75 5.44 20.15
N LYS A 55 11.02 6.37 20.76
CA LYS A 55 11.09 6.60 22.20
C LYS A 55 10.73 5.34 23.00
N ILE A 56 9.60 4.70 22.67
CA ILE A 56 9.13 3.50 23.38
C ILE A 56 10.11 2.33 23.21
N LEU A 57 10.71 2.18 22.03
CA LEU A 57 11.73 1.16 21.76
C LEU A 57 13.03 1.43 22.55
N ASN A 58 13.49 2.69 22.56
CA ASN A 58 14.67 3.12 23.32
C ASN A 58 14.49 2.90 24.82
N ASP A 59 13.33 3.25 25.37
CA ASP A 59 12.96 3.03 26.78
C ASP A 59 12.94 1.53 27.14
N SER A 60 12.79 0.66 26.14
CA SER A 60 12.85 -0.80 26.26
C SER A 60 14.25 -1.38 26.00
N GLY A 61 15.26 -0.53 25.77
CA GLY A 61 16.65 -0.91 25.55
C GLY A 61 17.03 -1.17 24.08
N TYR A 62 16.13 -0.96 23.13
CA TYR A 62 16.42 -1.09 21.69
C TYR A 62 16.71 0.29 21.10
N ASN A 63 18.01 0.63 21.04
CA ASN A 63 18.49 1.92 20.56
C ASN A 63 19.16 1.76 19.19
N GLU A 64 18.36 1.80 18.14
CA GLU A 64 18.85 1.74 16.75
C GLU A 64 18.71 3.07 16.03
N THR A 65 19.65 3.34 15.13
CA THR A 65 19.59 4.52 14.26
C THR A 65 18.57 4.29 13.13
N PRO A 66 17.86 5.34 12.69
CA PRO A 66 16.97 5.22 11.54
C PRO A 66 17.72 4.73 10.28
N PHE A 67 17.08 3.82 9.53
CA PHE A 67 17.70 3.17 8.37
C PHE A 67 17.81 4.07 7.14
N PHE A 68 16.89 5.02 6.99
CA PHE A 68 16.91 6.07 5.98
C PHE A 68 17.22 7.43 6.62
N SER A 69 17.86 8.30 5.84
CA SER A 69 18.19 9.66 6.24
C SER A 69 18.14 10.62 5.04
N GLU A 70 18.51 11.88 5.23
CA GLU A 70 18.54 12.89 4.15
C GLU A 70 19.39 12.47 2.95
N VAL A 71 20.39 11.59 3.13
CA VAL A 71 21.22 11.10 2.01
C VAL A 71 20.43 10.25 1.01
N ASP A 72 19.26 9.76 1.40
CA ASP A 72 18.34 8.99 0.55
C ASP A 72 17.41 9.89 -0.29
N LEU A 73 17.49 11.21 -0.11
CA LEU A 73 16.80 12.24 -0.88
C LEU A 73 17.82 13.10 -1.64
N TYR A 74 18.03 12.80 -2.91
CA TYR A 74 19.00 13.50 -3.75
C TYR A 74 18.53 14.90 -4.17
N ASN A 75 17.26 15.05 -4.53
CA ASN A 75 16.68 16.32 -4.93
C ASN A 75 15.17 16.33 -4.66
N SER A 76 14.74 17.09 -3.65
CA SER A 76 13.34 17.15 -3.26
C SER A 76 12.44 17.86 -4.28
N SER A 77 13.00 18.66 -5.19
CA SER A 77 12.24 19.42 -6.19
C SER A 77 11.94 18.63 -7.48
N VAL A 78 12.46 17.41 -7.64
CA VAL A 78 12.16 16.59 -8.83
C VAL A 78 10.74 16.03 -8.71
N LYS A 79 9.85 16.52 -9.58
CA LYS A 79 8.44 16.13 -9.61
C LYS A 79 8.24 14.85 -10.41
N LEU A 80 8.16 13.70 -9.73
CA LEU A 80 7.83 12.41 -10.35
C LEU A 80 6.34 12.22 -10.63
N PHE A 81 5.50 12.80 -9.78
CA PHE A 81 4.06 12.55 -9.77
C PHE A 81 3.31 13.86 -9.90
N THR A 82 2.24 13.87 -10.69
CA THR A 82 1.27 14.98 -10.64
C THR A 82 0.50 14.97 -9.33
N ASP A 83 -0.06 16.12 -8.95
CA ASP A 83 -0.86 16.28 -7.75
C ASP A 83 -2.05 15.30 -7.69
N GLN A 84 -2.70 15.02 -8.84
CA GLN A 84 -3.74 14.00 -8.94
C GLN A 84 -3.23 12.61 -8.55
N LEU A 85 -2.07 12.21 -9.08
CA LEU A 85 -1.48 10.91 -8.77
C LEU A 85 -1.05 10.83 -7.30
N ILE A 86 -0.52 11.92 -6.73
CA ILE A 86 -0.20 11.99 -5.30
C ILE A 86 -1.46 11.74 -4.45
N ILE A 87 -2.59 12.39 -4.76
CA ILE A 87 -3.85 12.18 -4.02
C ILE A 87 -4.30 10.71 -4.08
N GLU A 88 -4.26 10.09 -5.26
CA GLU A 88 -4.65 8.68 -5.45
C GLU A 88 -3.71 7.72 -4.67
N ILE A 89 -2.39 7.93 -4.76
CA ILE A 89 -1.39 7.18 -3.99
C ILE A 89 -1.69 7.28 -2.50
N LEU A 90 -1.85 8.50 -1.98
CA LEU A 90 -2.09 8.74 -0.56
C LEU A 90 -3.42 8.14 -0.09
N LYS A 91 -4.49 8.21 -0.90
CA LYS A 91 -5.78 7.60 -0.54
C LYS A 91 -5.65 6.10 -0.32
N HIS A 92 -4.91 5.41 -1.19
CA HIS A 92 -4.74 3.96 -1.08
C HIS A 92 -3.76 3.57 0.02
N ILE A 93 -2.67 4.31 0.20
CA ILE A 93 -1.72 4.07 1.31
C ILE A 93 -2.42 4.27 2.66
N THR A 94 -3.12 5.39 2.85
CA THR A 94 -3.85 5.71 4.09
C THR A 94 -4.92 4.65 4.39
N GLY A 95 -5.72 4.25 3.39
CA GLY A 95 -6.75 3.24 3.55
C GLY A 95 -6.23 1.85 3.95
N ASN A 96 -5.05 1.45 3.46
CA ASN A 96 -4.40 0.21 3.87
C ASN A 96 -3.71 0.34 5.22
N GLY A 97 -3.04 1.47 5.48
CA GLY A 97 -2.42 1.79 6.76
C GLY A 97 -3.41 1.71 7.92
N MET A 98 -4.64 2.22 7.74
CA MET A 98 -5.71 2.08 8.74
C MET A 98 -6.03 0.63 9.08
N ARG A 99 -6.11 -0.27 8.08
CA ARG A 99 -6.43 -1.69 8.31
C ARG A 99 -5.30 -2.39 9.06
N VAL A 100 -4.05 -2.14 8.66
CA VAL A 100 -2.87 -2.69 9.32
C VAL A 100 -2.80 -2.21 10.76
N LEU A 101 -2.92 -0.91 11.00
CA LEU A 101 -2.91 -0.33 12.35
C LEU A 101 -4.05 -0.84 13.23
N ALA A 102 -5.26 -0.98 12.68
CA ALA A 102 -6.40 -1.54 13.42
C ALA A 102 -6.16 -3.00 13.83
N SER A 103 -5.58 -3.81 12.93
CA SER A 103 -5.20 -5.19 13.23
C SER A 103 -4.06 -5.26 14.25
N GLN A 104 -3.05 -4.40 14.15
CA GLN A 104 -1.97 -4.36 15.13
C GLN A 104 -2.51 -3.94 16.50
N TYR A 105 -3.35 -2.90 16.53
CA TYR A 105 -4.00 -2.40 17.74
C TYR A 105 -4.78 -3.48 18.50
N SER A 106 -5.50 -4.36 17.80
CA SER A 106 -6.27 -5.43 18.46
C SER A 106 -5.37 -6.43 19.20
N GLU A 107 -4.14 -6.61 18.75
CA GLU A 107 -3.17 -7.58 19.27
C GLU A 107 -2.22 -7.01 20.35
N LEU A 108 -2.32 -5.70 20.67
CA LEU A 108 -1.54 -5.06 21.72
C LEU A 108 -2.11 -5.33 23.12
N ALA A 109 -1.23 -5.64 24.08
CA ALA A 109 -1.58 -5.86 25.48
C ALA A 109 -1.13 -4.71 26.40
N ASP A 110 0.01 -4.08 26.11
CA ASP A 110 0.47 -2.90 26.86
C ASP A 110 -0.43 -1.68 26.61
N MET A 111 -0.99 -1.11 27.69
CA MET A 111 -1.95 0.00 27.60
C MET A 111 -1.34 1.31 27.10
N ASN A 112 -0.05 1.56 27.31
CA ASN A 112 0.61 2.77 26.80
C ASN A 112 0.82 2.65 25.29
N VAL A 113 1.28 1.49 24.81
CA VAL A 113 1.43 1.22 23.38
C VAL A 113 0.05 1.23 22.69
N LYS A 114 -0.97 0.66 23.34
CA LYS A 114 -2.35 0.64 22.82
C LYS A 114 -2.94 2.05 22.70
N LYS A 115 -2.71 2.93 23.68
CA LYS A 115 -3.10 4.36 23.61
C LYS A 115 -2.40 5.08 22.45
N PHE A 116 -1.10 4.86 22.28
CA PHE A 116 -0.34 5.45 21.18
C PHE A 116 -0.90 5.02 19.81
N PHE A 117 -1.10 3.71 19.59
CA PHE A 117 -1.69 3.22 18.33
C PHE A 117 -3.12 3.73 18.09
N SER A 118 -3.92 3.87 19.15
CA SER A 118 -5.27 4.46 19.08
C SER A 118 -5.23 5.92 18.61
N GLU A 119 -4.29 6.71 19.14
CA GLU A 119 -4.10 8.10 18.73
C GLU A 119 -3.68 8.20 17.27
N VAL A 120 -2.71 7.37 16.85
CA VAL A 120 -2.27 7.28 15.46
C VAL A 120 -3.43 6.92 14.53
N LEU A 121 -4.22 5.90 14.88
CA LEU A 121 -5.38 5.48 14.10
C LEU A 121 -6.43 6.59 13.98
N THR A 122 -6.69 7.32 15.07
CA THR A 122 -7.65 8.43 15.10
C THR A 122 -7.21 9.57 14.17
N LYS A 123 -5.92 9.93 14.18
CA LYS A 123 -5.37 10.95 13.28
C LYS A 123 -5.42 10.49 11.82
N LEU A 124 -5.08 9.23 11.55
CA LEU A 124 -5.11 8.67 10.20
C LEU A 124 -6.53 8.63 9.61
N ILE A 125 -7.55 8.38 10.45
CA ILE A 125 -8.97 8.46 10.04
C ILE A 125 -9.36 9.88 9.59
N GLN A 126 -8.83 10.92 10.22
CA GLN A 126 -9.11 12.30 9.78
C GLN A 126 -8.44 12.60 8.45
N ILE A 127 -7.17 12.21 8.29
CA ILE A 127 -6.45 12.32 7.00
C ILE A 127 -7.19 11.59 5.89
N ASP A 128 -7.74 10.40 6.15
CA ASP A 128 -8.52 9.65 5.16
C ASP A 128 -9.75 10.42 4.68
N LYS A 129 -10.42 11.14 5.60
CA LYS A 129 -11.55 12.02 5.27
C LYS A 129 -11.11 13.22 4.47
N SER A 130 -9.98 13.85 4.82
CA SER A 130 -9.42 14.97 4.05
C SER A 130 -9.10 14.54 2.62
N LEU A 131 -8.45 13.39 2.43
CA LEU A 131 -8.16 12.82 1.10
C LEU A 131 -9.44 12.48 0.32
N LEU A 132 -10.47 11.95 0.98
CA LEU A 132 -11.77 11.71 0.35
C LEU A 132 -12.45 13.01 -0.09
N GLY A 133 -12.33 14.07 0.72
CA GLY A 133 -12.78 15.42 0.40
C GLY A 133 -12.10 15.94 -0.88
N LEU A 134 -10.76 15.87 -0.94
CA LEU A 134 -9.98 16.26 -2.11
C LEU A 134 -10.39 15.51 -3.37
N LEU A 135 -10.53 14.18 -3.29
CA LEU A 135 -10.97 13.37 -4.43
C LEU A 135 -12.35 13.82 -4.93
N LYS A 136 -13.27 14.16 -4.02
CA LYS A 136 -14.61 14.62 -4.38
C LYS A 136 -14.59 16.00 -5.01
N GLU A 137 -13.90 16.96 -4.39
CA GLU A 137 -13.84 18.36 -4.86
C GLU A 137 -13.17 18.47 -6.23
N LYS A 138 -12.15 17.64 -6.49
CA LYS A 138 -11.42 17.62 -7.76
C LYS A 138 -12.04 16.69 -8.81
N ASN A 139 -13.22 16.11 -8.55
CA ASN A 139 -13.91 15.16 -9.43
C ASN A 139 -13.07 13.92 -9.80
N LEU A 140 -12.22 13.48 -8.88
CA LEU A 140 -11.36 12.29 -9.01
C LEU A 140 -11.98 11.06 -8.33
N LEU A 141 -12.98 11.25 -7.47
CA LEU A 141 -13.57 10.17 -6.69
C LEU A 141 -14.25 9.11 -7.58
N GLN A 142 -13.72 7.89 -7.54
CA GLN A 142 -14.27 6.74 -8.24
C GLN A 142 -15.36 6.07 -7.40
N ASN A 143 -16.60 6.56 -7.52
CA ASN A 143 -17.75 6.06 -6.75
C ASN A 143 -18.99 5.77 -7.60
N SER A 144 -18.79 5.29 -8.84
CA SER A 144 -19.90 5.02 -9.74
C SER A 144 -20.92 4.05 -9.11
N PRO A 145 -22.22 4.40 -9.10
CA PRO A 145 -23.24 3.47 -8.65
C PRO A 145 -23.27 2.24 -9.56
N PHE A 146 -23.63 1.10 -9.01
CA PHE A 146 -23.80 -0.14 -9.77
C PHE A 146 -25.25 -0.62 -9.70
N LEU A 147 -25.69 -1.35 -10.73
CA LEU A 147 -27.01 -1.97 -10.73
C LEU A 147 -26.98 -3.24 -9.87
N TYR A 148 -28.00 -3.42 -9.02
CA TYR A 148 -28.15 -4.62 -8.20
C TYR A 148 -29.60 -5.11 -8.19
N MET A 149 -29.78 -6.39 -7.90
CA MET A 149 -31.08 -7.00 -7.66
C MET A 149 -31.17 -7.47 -6.21
N LYS A 150 -32.29 -7.21 -5.55
CA LYS A 150 -32.53 -7.70 -4.19
C LYS A 150 -32.73 -9.21 -4.18
N ALA A 151 -32.49 -9.84 -3.04
CA ALA A 151 -32.53 -11.29 -2.93
C ALA A 151 -33.86 -11.92 -3.34
N HIS A 152 -34.99 -11.24 -3.10
CA HIS A 152 -36.35 -11.69 -3.43
C HIS A 152 -36.77 -11.41 -4.88
N GLU A 153 -36.06 -10.50 -5.57
CA GLU A 153 -36.31 -10.15 -6.98
C GLU A 153 -35.64 -11.16 -7.94
N ARG A 154 -34.75 -12.04 -7.42
CA ARG A 154 -34.03 -13.04 -8.21
C ARG A 154 -34.83 -14.32 -8.36
N GLU A 155 -35.06 -14.76 -9.60
CA GLU A 155 -35.71 -16.03 -9.91
C GLU A 155 -34.99 -17.23 -9.28
N SER A 156 -33.65 -17.23 -9.31
CA SER A 156 -32.80 -18.19 -8.61
C SER A 156 -32.22 -17.57 -7.33
N LYS A 157 -32.48 -18.16 -6.16
CA LYS A 157 -31.76 -17.78 -4.94
C LYS A 157 -30.27 -18.11 -5.14
N LEU A 158 -29.38 -17.16 -4.85
CA LEU A 158 -27.91 -17.25 -5.07
C LEU A 158 -27.25 -18.50 -4.46
N PHE A 159 -27.93 -19.15 -3.50
CA PHE A 159 -27.47 -20.33 -2.76
C PHE A 159 -28.27 -21.62 -3.08
N LYS A 160 -29.12 -21.60 -4.12
CA LYS A 160 -29.80 -22.81 -4.64
C LYS A 160 -29.03 -23.48 -5.78
N VAL A 161 -27.82 -23.02 -6.07
CA VAL A 161 -27.00 -23.50 -7.19
C VAL A 161 -26.20 -24.73 -6.77
N VAL A 162 -26.26 -25.81 -7.56
CA VAL A 162 -25.46 -27.03 -7.38
C VAL A 162 -23.96 -26.76 -7.57
N SER A 163 -23.61 -25.65 -8.21
CA SER A 163 -22.23 -25.22 -8.48
C SER A 163 -22.04 -23.76 -8.12
N THR A 164 -20.98 -23.46 -7.35
CA THR A 164 -20.60 -22.08 -7.01
C THR A 164 -20.02 -21.31 -8.19
N GLN A 165 -19.81 -21.96 -9.34
CA GLN A 165 -19.31 -21.34 -10.57
C GLN A 165 -20.42 -20.56 -11.29
N LEU A 166 -21.61 -21.14 -11.40
CA LEU A 166 -22.67 -20.67 -12.29
C LEU A 166 -23.49 -19.48 -11.75
N ARG A 167 -22.95 -18.69 -10.82
CA ARG A 167 -23.64 -17.54 -10.21
C ARG A 167 -22.90 -16.22 -10.46
N PRO A 168 -23.62 -15.09 -10.48
CA PRO A 168 -22.99 -13.77 -10.45
C PRO A 168 -22.28 -13.55 -9.10
N LEU A 169 -21.30 -12.66 -9.10
CA LEU A 169 -20.70 -12.19 -7.85
C LEU A 169 -21.68 -11.32 -7.10
N ASN A 170 -21.61 -11.38 -5.77
CA ASN A 170 -22.34 -10.44 -4.94
C ASN A 170 -21.46 -9.20 -4.64
N ALA A 171 -22.10 -8.13 -4.17
CA ALA A 171 -21.41 -6.88 -3.87
C ALA A 171 -20.34 -7.00 -2.78
N VAL A 172 -20.45 -7.97 -1.86
CA VAL A 172 -19.43 -8.22 -0.82
C VAL A 172 -18.16 -8.80 -1.44
N GLU A 173 -18.27 -9.71 -2.40
CA GLU A 173 -17.11 -10.29 -3.11
C GLU A 173 -16.39 -9.22 -3.93
N LEU A 174 -17.14 -8.45 -4.73
CA LEU A 174 -16.57 -7.35 -5.51
C LEU A 174 -15.96 -6.27 -4.61
N GLY A 175 -16.61 -5.96 -3.47
CA GLY A 175 -16.12 -4.99 -2.50
C GLY A 175 -14.72 -5.34 -1.97
N HIS A 176 -14.45 -6.62 -1.69
CA HIS A 176 -13.12 -7.05 -1.25
C HIS A 176 -12.08 -7.07 -2.39
N MET A 177 -12.50 -7.16 -3.65
CA MET A 177 -11.62 -7.06 -4.82
C MET A 177 -11.25 -5.61 -5.18
N TYR A 178 -11.93 -4.61 -4.61
CA TYR A 178 -11.66 -3.20 -4.92
C TYR A 178 -10.27 -2.74 -4.48
N SER A 179 -9.85 -3.10 -3.26
CA SER A 179 -8.55 -2.71 -2.73
C SER A 179 -7.36 -3.28 -3.51
N PRO A 180 -7.30 -4.59 -3.83
CA PRO A 180 -6.21 -5.11 -4.65
C PRO A 180 -6.19 -4.50 -6.05
N LEU A 181 -7.34 -4.17 -6.64
CA LEU A 181 -7.38 -3.47 -7.94
C LEU A 181 -6.70 -2.11 -7.85
N GLN A 182 -7.13 -1.28 -6.90
CA GLN A 182 -6.61 0.07 -6.79
C GLN A 182 -5.14 0.13 -6.35
N CYS A 183 -4.73 -0.76 -5.43
CA CYS A 183 -3.32 -0.88 -5.05
C CYS A 183 -2.44 -1.22 -6.26
N ASN A 184 -2.92 -2.08 -7.17
CA ASN A 184 -2.15 -2.43 -8.37
C ASN A 184 -2.15 -1.31 -9.41
N ASN A 185 -3.24 -0.54 -9.56
CA ASN A 185 -3.21 0.69 -10.37
C ASN A 185 -2.11 1.66 -9.89
N VAL A 186 -2.03 1.89 -8.57
CA VAL A 186 -0.94 2.68 -7.96
C VAL A 186 0.42 2.00 -8.17
N GLY A 187 0.49 0.68 -8.02
CA GLY A 187 1.72 -0.10 -8.23
C GLY A 187 2.28 0.03 -9.64
N VAL A 188 1.44 0.07 -10.68
CA VAL A 188 1.87 0.34 -12.06
C VAL A 188 2.53 1.71 -12.17
N ALA A 189 1.90 2.75 -11.63
CA ALA A 189 2.42 4.12 -11.69
C ALA A 189 3.74 4.28 -10.93
N LEU A 190 3.83 3.74 -9.71
CA LEU A 190 5.06 3.78 -8.89
C LEU A 190 6.21 3.04 -9.58
N CYS A 191 5.97 1.82 -10.07
CA CYS A 191 6.99 1.04 -10.75
C CYS A 191 7.41 1.68 -12.08
N ALA A 192 6.49 2.30 -12.81
CA ALA A 192 6.81 3.04 -14.03
C ALA A 192 7.72 4.24 -13.71
N ALA A 193 7.35 5.07 -12.74
CA ALA A 193 8.15 6.23 -12.34
C ALA A 193 9.55 5.83 -11.88
N PHE A 194 9.67 4.80 -11.03
CA PHE A 194 10.97 4.37 -10.52
C PHE A 194 11.83 3.69 -11.59
N ALA A 195 11.24 2.92 -12.50
CA ALA A 195 11.99 2.31 -13.61
C ALA A 195 12.62 3.35 -14.54
N ASP A 196 12.04 4.56 -14.64
CA ASP A 196 12.53 5.63 -15.49
C ASP A 196 13.73 6.38 -14.87
N VAL A 197 13.85 6.41 -13.53
CA VAL A 197 14.86 7.23 -12.83
C VAL A 197 15.92 6.45 -12.05
N VAL A 198 15.66 5.18 -11.73
CA VAL A 198 16.61 4.31 -11.03
C VAL A 198 17.92 4.15 -11.81
N LYS A 199 19.04 4.10 -11.09
CA LYS A 199 20.38 3.94 -11.71
C LYS A 199 20.86 2.50 -11.70
N ASP A 200 20.57 1.74 -10.64
CA ASP A 200 20.91 0.32 -10.55
C ASP A 200 20.07 -0.53 -11.52
N GLU A 201 20.75 -1.26 -12.41
CA GLU A 201 20.09 -2.08 -13.44
C GLU A 201 19.30 -3.27 -12.88
N GLU A 202 19.71 -3.85 -11.74
CA GLU A 202 18.94 -4.93 -11.11
C GLU A 202 17.65 -4.40 -10.49
N SER A 203 17.71 -3.24 -9.82
CA SER A 203 16.51 -2.52 -9.36
C SER A 203 15.62 -2.08 -10.53
N LYS A 204 16.21 -1.63 -11.64
CA LYS A 204 15.45 -1.30 -12.87
C LYS A 204 14.71 -2.50 -13.43
N GLN A 205 15.35 -3.66 -13.47
CA GLN A 205 14.69 -4.89 -13.89
C GLN A 205 13.56 -5.26 -12.90
N LEU A 206 13.81 -5.12 -11.59
CA LEU A 206 12.79 -5.37 -10.57
C LEU A 206 11.57 -4.46 -10.76
N PHE A 207 11.76 -3.16 -11.00
CA PHE A 207 10.64 -2.23 -11.23
C PHE A 207 9.90 -2.52 -12.53
N ASN A 208 10.60 -2.91 -13.61
CA ASN A 208 9.94 -3.33 -14.84
C ASN A 208 9.12 -4.62 -14.66
N ASP A 209 9.62 -5.58 -13.89
CA ASP A 209 8.89 -6.79 -13.53
C ASP A 209 7.67 -6.46 -12.65
N GLY A 210 7.85 -5.58 -11.66
CA GLY A 210 6.78 -5.10 -10.78
C GLY A 210 5.68 -4.36 -11.54
N LYS A 211 6.05 -3.51 -12.50
CA LYS A 211 5.10 -2.82 -13.41
C LYS A 211 4.26 -3.82 -14.20
N LYS A 212 4.89 -4.84 -14.79
CA LYS A 212 4.19 -5.88 -15.55
C LYS A 212 3.24 -6.69 -14.66
N LEU A 213 3.69 -7.07 -13.47
CA LEU A 213 2.89 -7.81 -12.51
C LEU A 213 1.67 -7.00 -12.04
N ALA A 214 1.89 -5.75 -11.62
CA ALA A 214 0.81 -4.87 -11.18
C ALA A 214 -0.20 -4.62 -12.30
N PHE A 215 0.27 -4.43 -13.54
CA PHE A 215 -0.61 -4.27 -14.70
C PHE A 215 -1.45 -5.52 -14.96
N HIS A 216 -0.84 -6.70 -14.91
CA HIS A 216 -1.54 -7.97 -15.06
C HIS A 216 -2.62 -8.16 -13.99
N GLN A 217 -2.33 -7.83 -12.73
CA GLN A 217 -3.31 -7.91 -11.64
C GLN A 217 -4.45 -6.91 -11.80
N ALA A 218 -4.14 -5.65 -12.11
CA ALA A 218 -5.13 -4.62 -12.35
C ALA A 218 -6.05 -5.01 -13.51
N ALA A 219 -5.50 -5.46 -14.65
CA ALA A 219 -6.28 -5.91 -15.80
C ALA A 219 -7.20 -7.10 -15.46
N THR A 220 -6.66 -8.12 -14.78
CA THR A 220 -7.43 -9.30 -14.37
C THR A 220 -8.60 -8.92 -13.46
N LEU A 221 -8.37 -8.04 -12.48
CA LEU A 221 -9.42 -7.58 -11.57
C LEU A 221 -10.43 -6.69 -12.30
N SER A 222 -9.98 -5.76 -13.14
CA SER A 222 -10.86 -4.93 -13.97
C SER A 222 -11.78 -5.76 -14.87
N ASP A 223 -11.28 -6.85 -15.44
CA ASP A 223 -12.10 -7.77 -16.23
C ASP A 223 -13.20 -8.41 -15.37
N ILE A 224 -12.90 -8.84 -14.14
CA ILE A 224 -13.90 -9.38 -13.19
C ILE A 224 -14.96 -8.33 -12.87
N PHE A 225 -14.59 -7.07 -12.61
CA PHE A 225 -15.55 -6.00 -12.38
C PHE A 225 -16.43 -5.74 -13.61
N ARG A 226 -15.82 -5.69 -14.81
CA ARG A 226 -16.54 -5.47 -16.08
C ARG A 226 -17.54 -6.58 -16.38
N GLU A 227 -17.18 -7.85 -16.14
CA GLU A 227 -18.09 -9.00 -16.29
C GLU A 227 -19.32 -8.91 -15.37
N ASN A 228 -19.23 -8.16 -14.27
CA ASN A 228 -20.34 -7.95 -13.32
C ASN A 228 -21.00 -6.57 -13.50
N GLY A 229 -20.77 -5.88 -14.62
CA GLY A 229 -21.41 -4.61 -14.95
C GLY A 229 -20.94 -3.44 -14.09
N VAL A 230 -19.75 -3.53 -13.49
CA VAL A 230 -19.16 -2.45 -12.69
C VAL A 230 -17.97 -1.87 -13.46
N SER A 231 -18.01 -0.56 -13.71
CA SER A 231 -16.90 0.14 -14.34
C SER A 231 -15.75 0.36 -13.35
N THR A 232 -14.51 0.20 -13.84
CA THR A 232 -13.29 0.51 -13.11
C THR A 232 -12.46 1.50 -13.90
N THR A 233 -11.66 2.33 -13.22
CA THR A 233 -10.65 3.15 -13.89
C THR A 233 -9.26 2.51 -13.75
N THR A 234 -8.39 2.77 -14.73
CA THR A 234 -6.99 2.33 -14.79
C THR A 234 -6.18 3.44 -15.48
N GLY A 235 -4.86 3.28 -15.59
CA GLY A 235 -4.02 4.22 -16.34
C GLY A 235 -3.36 5.31 -15.49
N LEU A 236 -3.16 5.08 -14.19
CA LEU A 236 -2.53 6.04 -13.28
C LEU A 236 -1.09 6.38 -13.68
N GLU A 237 -0.41 5.51 -14.43
CA GLU A 237 0.93 5.74 -14.97
C GLU A 237 0.99 6.89 -15.98
N SER A 238 -0.14 7.28 -16.59
CA SER A 238 -0.20 8.46 -17.47
C SER A 238 0.03 9.79 -16.72
N PHE A 239 -0.09 9.77 -15.39
CA PHE A 239 0.10 10.91 -14.50
C PHE A 239 1.50 10.97 -13.87
N VAL A 240 2.43 10.15 -14.39
CA VAL A 240 3.86 10.17 -14.05
C VAL A 240 4.57 11.16 -14.97
N HIS A 241 5.40 12.03 -14.40
CA HIS A 241 6.25 12.93 -15.16
C HIS A 241 7.48 12.21 -15.71
N ARG A 242 7.85 12.52 -16.95
CA ARG A 242 9.10 12.06 -17.55
C ARG A 242 10.24 12.96 -17.08
N VAL A 243 11.03 12.46 -16.13
CA VAL A 243 12.24 13.12 -15.62
C VAL A 243 13.42 12.17 -15.75
N HIS A 244 14.64 12.73 -15.83
CA HIS A 244 15.87 11.94 -15.99
C HIS A 244 16.74 11.89 -14.74
N GLU A 245 16.36 12.65 -13.71
CA GLU A 245 17.02 12.67 -12.41
C GLU A 245 16.16 11.93 -11.38
N SER A 246 16.77 11.14 -10.51
CA SER A 246 16.05 10.50 -9.42
C SER A 246 16.01 11.43 -8.20
N PRO A 247 14.82 11.72 -7.61
CA PRO A 247 14.75 12.40 -6.32
C PRO A 247 15.25 11.51 -5.18
N PHE A 248 15.21 10.19 -5.33
CA PHE A 248 15.45 9.23 -4.25
C PHE A 248 16.63 8.30 -4.53
N SER A 249 17.20 7.71 -3.48
CA SER A 249 18.14 6.62 -3.63
C SER A 249 17.48 5.35 -4.16
N ASP A 250 18.25 4.54 -4.90
CA ASP A 250 17.80 3.22 -5.39
C ASP A 250 17.43 2.31 -4.20
N LYS A 251 18.14 2.44 -3.06
CA LYS A 251 17.82 1.77 -1.78
C LYS A 251 16.42 2.12 -1.31
N LEU A 252 16.07 3.41 -1.26
CA LEU A 252 14.77 3.90 -0.79
C LEU A 252 13.64 3.44 -1.72
N MET A 253 13.78 3.63 -3.03
CA MET A 253 12.78 3.20 -4.01
C MET A 253 12.54 1.68 -3.98
N THR A 254 13.61 0.89 -3.88
CA THR A 254 13.51 -0.57 -3.83
C THR A 254 12.81 -1.02 -2.54
N ASN A 255 13.13 -0.43 -1.39
CA ASN A 255 12.45 -0.74 -0.14
C ASN A 255 10.98 -0.31 -0.15
N LEU A 256 10.61 0.81 -0.77
CA LEU A 256 9.21 1.23 -0.87
C LEU A 256 8.37 0.19 -1.63
N ILE A 257 8.84 -0.27 -2.79
CA ILE A 257 8.14 -1.32 -3.56
C ILE A 257 8.02 -2.60 -2.74
N MET A 258 9.09 -2.98 -2.04
CA MET A 258 9.09 -4.18 -1.21
C MET A 258 8.17 -4.06 0.01
N PHE A 259 8.04 -2.87 0.60
CA PHE A 259 7.12 -2.59 1.69
C PHE A 259 5.65 -2.72 1.28
N LEU A 260 5.32 -2.43 0.02
CA LEU A 260 3.95 -2.51 -0.50
C LEU A 260 3.51 -3.96 -0.82
N ASN A 261 4.44 -4.89 -1.05
CA ASN A 261 4.10 -6.26 -1.44
C ASN A 261 3.27 -7.03 -0.38
N PRO A 262 3.62 -7.03 0.92
CA PRO A 262 2.77 -7.65 1.95
C PRO A 262 1.35 -7.10 1.96
N ILE A 263 1.17 -5.80 1.71
CA ILE A 263 -0.15 -5.16 1.62
C ILE A 263 -0.93 -5.72 0.42
N GLY A 264 -0.27 -5.89 -0.73
CA GLY A 264 -0.84 -6.54 -1.90
C GLY A 264 -1.32 -7.97 -1.61
N ILE A 265 -0.50 -8.76 -0.91
CA ILE A 265 -0.83 -10.13 -0.48
C ILE A 265 -2.05 -10.14 0.44
N ILE A 266 -2.10 -9.29 1.47
CA ILE A 266 -3.23 -9.19 2.40
C ILE A 266 -4.53 -8.84 1.65
N ASN A 267 -4.46 -7.90 0.71
CA ASN A 267 -5.61 -7.51 -0.09
C ASN A 267 -6.14 -8.64 -0.99
N LEU A 268 -5.24 -9.39 -1.64
CA LEU A 268 -5.62 -10.57 -2.43
C LEU A 268 -6.18 -11.69 -1.54
N GLN A 269 -5.60 -11.91 -0.36
CA GLN A 269 -6.09 -12.88 0.62
C GLN A 269 -7.52 -12.54 1.06
N ASN A 270 -7.80 -11.27 1.41
CA ASN A 270 -9.14 -10.81 1.79
C ASN A 270 -10.16 -10.99 0.65
N ALA A 271 -9.76 -10.73 -0.59
CA ALA A 271 -10.59 -11.01 -1.76
C ALA A 271 -10.85 -12.51 -1.95
N ALA A 272 -9.85 -13.36 -1.68
CA ALA A 272 -9.97 -14.80 -1.84
C ALA A 272 -10.89 -15.43 -0.80
N VAL A 273 -10.73 -15.06 0.49
CA VAL A 273 -11.54 -15.62 1.59
C VAL A 273 -13.00 -15.17 1.56
N SER A 274 -13.28 -14.00 0.96
CA SER A 274 -14.65 -13.50 0.79
C SER A 274 -15.37 -14.07 -0.43
N SER A 275 -14.63 -14.71 -1.35
CA SER A 275 -15.17 -15.29 -2.58
C SER A 275 -15.71 -16.70 -2.37
N TYR A 276 -16.92 -16.98 -2.87
CA TYR A 276 -17.46 -18.36 -2.90
C TYR A 276 -17.24 -19.04 -4.25
N LYS A 277 -16.78 -18.32 -5.28
CA LYS A 277 -16.59 -18.86 -6.64
C LYS A 277 -15.20 -19.48 -6.76
N LYS A 278 -15.13 -20.82 -6.86
CA LYS A 278 -13.86 -21.58 -6.83
C LYS A 278 -12.81 -21.08 -7.83
N ASN A 279 -13.22 -20.75 -9.05
CA ASN A 279 -12.28 -20.21 -10.06
C ASN A 279 -11.71 -18.85 -9.66
N HIS A 280 -12.48 -17.99 -9.00
CA HIS A 280 -11.98 -16.69 -8.54
C HIS A 280 -11.02 -16.86 -7.38
N VAL A 281 -11.32 -17.76 -6.44
CA VAL A 281 -10.37 -18.14 -5.38
C VAL A 281 -9.06 -18.60 -6.01
N LYS A 282 -9.12 -19.47 -7.02
CA LYS A 282 -7.94 -19.95 -7.75
C LYS A 282 -7.15 -18.81 -8.38
N ILE A 283 -7.80 -17.93 -9.14
CA ILE A 283 -7.15 -16.77 -9.78
C ILE A 283 -6.47 -15.89 -8.73
N LEU A 284 -7.17 -15.55 -7.64
CA LEU A 284 -6.63 -14.70 -6.58
C LEU A 284 -5.43 -15.36 -5.85
N SER A 285 -5.48 -16.68 -5.65
CA SER A 285 -4.35 -17.44 -5.12
C SER A 285 -3.16 -17.44 -6.07
N GLU A 286 -3.38 -17.64 -7.38
CA GLU A 286 -2.33 -17.57 -8.40
C GLU A 286 -1.69 -16.18 -8.45
N LEU A 287 -2.48 -15.11 -8.37
CA LEU A 287 -1.96 -13.74 -8.29
C LEU A 287 -1.13 -13.53 -7.01
N MET A 288 -1.56 -14.07 -5.88
CA MET A 288 -0.83 -13.99 -4.61
C MET A 288 0.54 -14.70 -4.69
N GLU A 289 0.59 -15.90 -5.29
CA GLU A 289 1.83 -16.65 -5.53
C GLU A 289 2.82 -15.86 -6.41
N GLN A 290 2.32 -15.13 -7.41
CA GLN A 290 3.15 -14.25 -8.23
C GLN A 290 3.75 -13.09 -7.41
N VAL A 291 2.98 -12.47 -6.51
CA VAL A 291 3.51 -11.42 -5.60
C VAL A 291 4.55 -12.00 -4.65
N GLN A 292 4.33 -13.22 -4.13
CA GLN A 292 5.31 -13.90 -3.27
C GLN A 292 6.62 -14.15 -4.02
N SER A 293 6.54 -14.67 -5.26
CA SER A 293 7.70 -14.91 -6.11
C SER A 293 8.45 -13.61 -6.45
N PHE A 294 7.71 -12.53 -6.73
CA PHE A 294 8.29 -11.19 -6.92
C PHE A 294 8.96 -10.67 -5.65
N SER A 295 8.34 -10.89 -4.49
CA SER A 295 8.87 -10.48 -3.19
C SER A 295 10.17 -11.20 -2.84
N GLU A 296 10.27 -12.49 -3.16
CA GLU A 296 11.50 -13.26 -2.97
C GLU A 296 12.65 -12.69 -3.80
N LYS A 297 12.40 -12.33 -5.07
CA LYS A 297 13.40 -11.67 -5.94
C LYS A 297 13.88 -10.35 -5.36
N GLY A 298 12.95 -9.49 -4.94
CA GLY A 298 13.29 -8.20 -4.37
C GLY A 298 13.99 -8.31 -3.01
N PHE A 299 13.62 -9.27 -2.17
CA PHE A 299 14.35 -9.58 -0.93
C PHE A 299 15.80 -9.99 -1.21
N LYS A 300 16.01 -10.92 -2.14
CA LYS A 300 17.37 -11.35 -2.56
C LYS A 300 18.19 -10.17 -3.07
N LEU A 301 17.59 -9.25 -3.83
CA LEU A 301 18.25 -8.03 -4.30
C LEU A 301 18.65 -7.12 -3.12
N LEU A 302 17.72 -6.82 -2.22
CA LEU A 302 17.99 -5.97 -1.05
C LEU A 302 19.11 -6.54 -0.18
N VAL A 303 19.10 -7.85 0.08
CA VAL A 303 20.17 -8.53 0.84
C VAL A 303 21.50 -8.44 0.09
N LYS A 304 21.52 -8.79 -1.21
CA LYS A 304 22.73 -8.74 -2.05
C LYS A 304 23.39 -7.35 -2.05
N LYS A 305 22.58 -6.29 -2.01
CA LYS A 305 23.06 -4.90 -2.07
C LYS A 305 23.33 -4.29 -0.68
N GLY A 306 23.05 -5.01 0.40
CA GLY A 306 23.13 -4.46 1.77
C GLY A 306 22.09 -3.36 2.02
N TRP A 307 20.95 -3.44 1.32
CA TRP A 307 19.86 -2.45 1.33
C TRP A 307 18.64 -2.92 2.10
N PHE A 308 18.67 -4.12 2.68
CA PHE A 308 17.56 -4.65 3.46
C PHE A 308 17.55 -4.00 4.84
N ASN A 309 16.47 -3.30 5.19
CA ASN A 309 16.24 -2.89 6.57
C ASN A 309 15.87 -4.12 7.39
N GLU A 310 16.86 -4.70 8.06
CA GLU A 310 16.71 -5.98 8.74
C GLU A 310 15.87 -5.82 10.02
N PRO A 311 14.74 -6.55 10.15
CA PRO A 311 13.97 -6.56 11.38
C PRO A 311 14.73 -7.29 12.49
N PRO A 312 14.51 -6.91 13.76
CA PRO A 312 15.14 -7.57 14.88
C PRO A 312 14.71 -9.04 14.96
N LEU A 313 15.70 -9.91 15.15
CA LEU A 313 15.51 -11.36 15.19
C LEU A 313 15.23 -11.86 16.60
N THR A 314 14.44 -12.93 16.72
CA THR A 314 14.35 -13.68 17.97
C THR A 314 15.70 -14.35 18.28
N SER A 315 16.00 -14.59 19.56
CA SER A 315 17.28 -15.14 20.03
C SER A 315 17.59 -16.59 19.62
N ARG A 316 16.79 -17.18 18.71
CA ARG A 316 17.04 -18.53 18.22
C ARG A 316 18.25 -18.52 17.29
N SER A 317 19.34 -19.13 17.72
CA SER A 317 20.49 -19.38 16.86
C SER A 317 20.08 -20.32 15.72
N ILE A 318 20.24 -19.86 14.49
CA ILE A 318 20.19 -20.72 13.31
C ILE A 318 21.59 -21.35 13.22
N LYS A 319 21.66 -22.67 13.49
CA LYS A 319 22.86 -23.47 13.21
C LYS A 319 22.95 -23.77 11.72
#